data_AF-A0A0Q6RPD5-F1
#
_entry.id   AF-A0A0Q6RPD5-F1
#
_cell.length_a   1.000
_cell.length_b   1.000
_cell.length_c   1.000
_cell.angle_alpha   90.00
_cell.angle_beta   90.00
_cell.angle_gamma   90.00
#
_symmetry.space_group_name_H-M   'P 1'
#
loop_
_entity.id
_entity.type
_entity.pdbx_description
1 polymer ?
#
loop_
_entity_poly.entity_id
_entity_poly.type
_entity_poly.pdbx_seq_one_letter_code
_entity_poly.pdbx_strand_id
1 'polypeptide(L)'
;MATLSFAAAVANFAEKVPEAIEAVRNQSAADVVKEMQTLDIEGGRMPFETGFLQQSLLASTATMPSINSGANPVEGRTYKFDFGIIEAVIAGASLEDDLYFGYTAAYAGHQEYGANGRPAAGFVRLAAQNWPVHVNRNAEKVRKAFGL
;
A
#
# COMPACT_ATOMS: atom_id res chain seq x y z
N MET A 1 -14.32 13.50 -38.73
CA MET A 1 -14.24 12.54 -37.61
C MET A 1 -15.44 11.62 -37.73
N ALA A 2 -15.24 10.31 -37.87
CA ALA A 2 -16.36 9.38 -37.89
C ALA A 2 -16.95 9.30 -36.47
N THR A 3 -18.19 9.76 -36.30
CA THR A 3 -18.97 9.51 -35.08
C THR A 3 -19.26 8.01 -35.01
N LEU A 4 -18.70 7.34 -34.01
CA LEU A 4 -19.08 5.97 -33.65
C LEU A 4 -20.61 5.89 -33.50
N SER A 5 -21.19 4.74 -33.83
CA SER A 5 -22.58 4.48 -33.42
C SER A 5 -22.64 4.54 -31.88
N PHE A 6 -23.79 4.91 -31.33
CA PHE A 6 -23.99 4.93 -29.88
C PHE A 6 -23.62 3.57 -29.25
N ALA A 7 -23.99 2.47 -29.89
CA ALA A 7 -23.63 1.12 -29.46
C ALA A 7 -22.10 0.90 -29.39
N ALA A 8 -21.35 1.38 -30.38
CA ALA A 8 -19.89 1.26 -30.39
C ALA A 8 -19.23 2.15 -29.32
N ALA A 9 -19.80 3.33 -29.02
CA ALA A 9 -19.31 4.18 -27.94
C ALA A 9 -19.53 3.52 -26.55
N VAL A 10 -20.69 2.88 -26.33
CA VAL A 10 -20.98 2.15 -25.09
C VAL A 10 -20.08 0.92 -24.94
N ALA A 11 -19.85 0.16 -26.01
CA ALA A 11 -18.93 -0.99 -25.99
C ALA A 11 -17.50 -0.58 -25.61
N ASN A 12 -16.96 0.45 -26.27
CA ASN A 12 -15.63 0.98 -25.98
C ASN A 12 -15.50 1.51 -24.55
N PHE A 13 -16.58 2.07 -23.98
CA PHE A 13 -16.60 2.47 -22.57
C PHE A 13 -16.54 1.23 -21.66
N ALA A 14 -17.41 0.25 -21.90
CA ALA A 14 -17.51 -0.96 -21.09
C ALA A 14 -16.20 -1.75 -21.04
N GLU A 15 -15.45 -1.81 -22.14
CA GLU A 15 -14.14 -2.48 -22.21
C GLU A 15 -13.09 -1.83 -21.29
N LYS A 16 -13.16 -0.52 -21.07
CA LYS A 16 -12.19 0.22 -20.23
C LYS A 16 -12.48 0.14 -18.73
N VAL A 17 -13.72 -0.12 -18.35
CA VAL A 17 -14.15 -0.06 -16.94
C VAL A 17 -13.41 -1.04 -16.04
N PRO A 18 -13.25 -2.34 -16.41
CA PRO A 18 -12.53 -3.31 -15.57
C PRO A 18 -11.08 -2.88 -15.30
N GLU A 19 -10.34 -2.50 -16.34
CA GLU A 19 -8.96 -2.03 -16.23
C GLU A 19 -8.84 -0.76 -15.37
N ALA A 20 -9.81 0.16 -15.50
CA ALA A 20 -9.86 1.37 -14.70
C ALA A 20 -10.09 1.06 -13.21
N ILE A 21 -10.99 0.12 -12.89
CA ILE A 21 -11.25 -0.29 -11.50
C ILE A 21 -9.99 -0.92 -10.89
N GLU A 22 -9.36 -1.84 -11.63
CA GLU A 22 -8.13 -2.51 -11.19
C GLU A 22 -7.00 -1.50 -10.96
N ALA A 23 -6.80 -0.56 -11.90
CA ALA A 23 -5.81 0.49 -11.77
C ALA A 23 -6.03 1.36 -10.53
N VAL A 24 -7.26 1.76 -10.24
CA VAL A 24 -7.58 2.56 -9.05
C VAL A 24 -7.29 1.78 -7.77
N ARG A 25 -7.74 0.52 -7.66
CA ARG A 25 -7.49 -0.31 -6.47
C ARG A 25 -5.99 -0.50 -6.24
N ASN A 26 -5.27 -0.95 -7.26
CA ASN A 26 -3.87 -1.33 -7.14
C ASN A 26 -2.97 -0.12 -6.85
N GLN A 27 -3.20 1.01 -7.54
CA GLN A 27 -2.47 2.26 -7.25
C GLN A 27 -2.77 2.79 -5.85
N SER A 28 -4.02 2.68 -5.39
CA SER A 28 -4.40 3.15 -4.05
C SER A 28 -3.81 2.29 -2.95
N ALA A 29 -3.77 0.97 -3.12
CA ALA A 29 -3.10 0.06 -2.20
C ALA A 29 -1.59 0.35 -2.14
N ALA A 30 -0.96 0.56 -3.29
CA ALA A 30 0.44 0.96 -3.38
C ALA A 30 0.70 2.30 -2.67
N ASP A 31 -0.19 3.28 -2.83
CA ASP A 31 -0.05 4.60 -2.19
C ASP A 31 -0.23 4.54 -0.66
N VAL A 32 -1.14 3.69 -0.15
CA VAL A 32 -1.22 3.42 1.30
C VAL A 32 0.10 2.84 1.81
N VAL A 33 0.65 1.83 1.13
CA VAL A 33 1.92 1.22 1.59
C VAL A 33 3.07 2.22 1.52
N LYS A 34 3.15 3.05 0.47
CA LYS A 34 4.17 4.10 0.38
C LYS A 34 4.06 5.08 1.55
N GLU A 35 2.85 5.46 1.94
CA GLU A 35 2.63 6.30 3.11
C GLU A 35 3.05 5.59 4.41
N MET A 36 2.68 4.32 4.59
CA MET A 36 3.11 3.49 5.73
C MET A 36 4.64 3.43 5.85
N GLN A 37 5.34 3.43 4.71
CA GLN A 37 6.79 3.27 4.65
C GLN A 37 7.58 4.59 4.61
N THR A 38 6.90 5.74 4.59
CA THR A 38 7.57 7.05 4.59
C THR A 38 8.19 7.29 5.95
N LEU A 39 9.51 7.44 5.98
CA LEU A 39 10.28 7.56 7.22
C LEU A 39 9.98 8.88 7.94
N ASP A 40 10.07 8.86 9.26
CA ASP A 40 9.92 10.05 10.11
C ASP A 40 10.93 11.16 9.76
N ILE A 41 12.18 10.79 9.46
CA ILE A 41 13.22 11.69 8.97
C ILE A 41 12.90 12.29 7.57
N GLU A 42 11.97 11.69 6.82
CA GLU A 42 11.49 12.16 5.52
C GLU A 42 10.13 12.88 5.63
N GLY A 43 9.65 13.13 6.85
CA GLY A 43 8.37 13.80 7.12
C GLY A 43 7.16 12.84 7.19
N GLY A 44 7.40 11.53 7.14
CA GLY A 44 6.39 10.51 7.39
C GLY A 44 6.25 10.13 8.86
N ARG A 45 5.82 8.89 9.11
CA ARG A 45 5.54 8.38 10.46
C ARG A 45 6.31 7.12 10.82
N MET A 46 6.93 6.46 9.84
CA MET A 46 7.69 5.23 10.07
C MET A 46 8.98 5.55 10.83
N PRO A 47 9.18 5.06 12.06
CA PRO A 47 10.41 5.33 12.80
C PRO A 47 11.62 4.72 12.10
N PHE A 48 12.68 5.51 11.92
CA PHE A 48 13.95 5.02 11.37
C PHE A 48 15.01 4.84 12.45
N GLU A 49 15.53 3.62 12.57
CA GLU A 49 16.72 3.31 13.37
C GLU A 49 17.76 2.55 12.53
N THR A 50 17.40 1.35 12.07
CA THR A 50 18.25 0.52 11.19
C THR A 50 17.61 0.22 9.83
N GLY A 51 16.36 0.62 9.64
CA GLY A 51 15.52 0.21 8.50
C GLY A 51 14.88 -1.18 8.64
N PHE A 52 15.17 -1.92 9.72
CA PHE A 52 14.64 -3.29 9.89
C PHE A 52 13.11 -3.32 9.97
N LEU A 53 12.50 -2.41 10.72
CA LEU A 53 11.05 -2.29 10.81
C LEU A 53 10.44 -2.10 9.42
N GLN A 54 10.94 -1.13 8.66
CA GLN A 54 10.50 -0.84 7.29
C GLN A 54 10.63 -2.08 6.39
N GLN A 55 11.78 -2.76 6.44
CA GLN A 55 12.06 -3.96 5.64
C GLN A 55 11.18 -5.16 6.04
N SER A 56 10.69 -5.22 7.28
CA SER A 56 9.90 -6.34 7.80
C SER A 56 8.45 -6.40 7.28
N LEU A 57 8.04 -5.42 6.47
CA LEU A 57 6.72 -5.42 5.82
C LEU A 57 6.63 -6.56 4.80
N LEU A 58 5.57 -7.35 4.90
CA LEU A 58 5.18 -8.34 3.91
C LEU A 58 3.77 -8.06 3.39
N ALA A 59 3.50 -8.56 2.19
CA ALA A 59 2.18 -8.56 1.58
C ALA A 59 1.69 -10.00 1.37
N SER A 60 0.37 -10.21 1.43
CA SER A 60 -0.27 -11.49 1.14
C SER A 60 -1.70 -11.28 0.65
N THR A 61 -2.21 -12.19 -0.16
CA THR A 61 -3.64 -12.27 -0.51
C THR A 61 -4.40 -13.33 0.31
N ALA A 62 -3.68 -14.16 1.07
CA ALA A 62 -4.27 -15.30 1.77
C ALA A 62 -4.54 -15.02 3.25
N THR A 63 -3.62 -14.34 3.94
CA THR A 63 -3.74 -14.07 5.38
C THR A 63 -2.84 -12.92 5.81
N MET A 64 -3.16 -12.29 6.93
CA MET A 64 -2.36 -11.23 7.52
C MET A 64 -0.97 -11.72 7.93
N PRO A 65 0.14 -11.17 7.38
CA PRO A 65 1.46 -11.43 7.90
C PRO A 65 1.55 -11.02 9.37
N SER A 66 1.98 -11.94 10.24
CA SER A 66 1.98 -11.75 11.68
C SER A 66 3.35 -11.37 12.23
N ILE A 67 3.34 -10.68 13.36
CA ILE A 67 4.56 -10.36 14.10
C ILE A 67 5.25 -11.66 14.55
N ASN A 68 6.54 -11.74 14.31
CA ASN A 68 7.41 -12.79 14.83
C ASN A 68 8.20 -12.24 16.02
N SER A 69 7.97 -12.80 17.22
CA SER A 69 8.62 -12.37 18.46
C SER A 69 10.15 -12.54 18.45
N GLY A 70 10.68 -13.42 17.60
CA GLY A 70 12.13 -13.60 17.41
C GLY A 70 12.75 -12.67 16.36
N ALA A 71 11.95 -11.93 15.59
CA ALA A 71 12.44 -11.09 14.50
C ALA A 71 12.96 -9.74 15.03
N ASN A 72 14.27 -9.65 15.24
CA ASN A 72 14.98 -8.47 15.69
C ASN A 72 16.12 -8.11 14.71
N PRO A 73 16.52 -6.83 14.63
CA PRO A 73 17.67 -6.44 13.84
C PRO A 73 18.94 -7.08 14.39
N VAL A 74 19.88 -7.39 13.49
CA VAL A 74 21.24 -7.76 13.86
C VAL A 74 22.01 -6.48 14.18
N GLU A 75 22.76 -6.49 15.28
CA GLU A 75 23.56 -5.34 15.71
C GLU A 75 24.54 -4.90 14.59
N GLY A 76 24.62 -3.58 14.36
CA GLY A 76 25.46 -2.98 13.32
C GLY A 76 24.97 -3.18 11.88
N ARG A 77 23.85 -3.88 11.65
CA ARG A 77 23.30 -4.11 10.31
C ARG A 77 22.26 -3.04 9.94
N THR A 78 22.37 -2.53 8.72
CA THR A 78 21.33 -1.71 8.09
C THR A 78 20.51 -2.53 7.11
N TYR A 79 19.26 -2.13 6.95
CA TYR A 79 18.28 -2.83 6.12
C TYR A 79 17.69 -1.83 5.13
N LYS A 80 17.42 -2.32 3.93
CA LYS A 80 16.76 -1.56 2.88
C LYS A 80 15.44 -2.23 2.55
N PHE A 81 14.37 -1.45 2.56
CA PHE A 81 13.07 -1.90 2.08
C PHE A 81 13.07 -1.98 0.54
N ASP A 82 12.53 -3.08 0.02
CA ASP A 82 12.30 -3.29 -1.41
C ASP A 82 10.80 -3.31 -1.67
N PHE A 83 10.31 -2.23 -2.29
CA PHE A 83 8.89 -2.09 -2.62
C PHE A 83 8.44 -3.07 -3.71
N GLY A 84 9.37 -3.59 -4.53
CA GLY A 84 9.04 -4.49 -5.64
C GLY A 84 8.33 -5.78 -5.20
N ILE A 85 8.66 -6.28 -4.00
CA ILE A 85 7.99 -7.46 -3.42
C ILE A 85 6.52 -7.18 -3.13
N ILE A 86 6.21 -5.98 -2.62
CA ILE A 86 4.84 -5.58 -2.32
C ILE A 86 4.06 -5.30 -3.60
N GLU A 87 4.69 -4.60 -4.54
CA GLU A 87 4.10 -4.29 -5.85
C GLU A 87 3.75 -5.56 -6.62
N ALA A 88 4.59 -6.59 -6.57
CA ALA A 88 4.31 -7.88 -7.20
C ALA A 88 3.07 -8.58 -6.61
N VAL A 89 2.83 -8.51 -5.29
CA VAL A 89 1.63 -9.07 -4.67
C VAL A 89 0.39 -8.27 -5.07
N ILE A 90 0.48 -6.93 -5.08
CA ILE A 90 -0.63 -6.07 -5.51
C ILE A 90 -1.00 -6.35 -6.96
N ALA A 91 -0.01 -6.41 -7.86
CA ALA A 91 -0.21 -6.64 -9.28
C ALA A 91 -0.67 -8.07 -9.60
N GLY A 92 -0.31 -9.04 -8.77
CA GLY A 92 -0.75 -10.44 -8.92
C GLY A 92 -2.11 -10.75 -8.29
N ALA A 93 -2.70 -9.82 -7.53
CA ALA A 93 -3.97 -10.04 -6.85
C ALA A 93 -5.17 -9.78 -7.77
N SER A 94 -6.15 -10.68 -7.72
CA SER A 94 -7.45 -10.46 -8.36
C SER A 94 -8.20 -9.33 -7.68
N LEU A 95 -9.16 -8.71 -8.37
CA LEU A 95 -9.94 -7.59 -7.83
C LEU A 95 -10.71 -7.97 -6.55
N GLU A 96 -11.21 -9.20 -6.50
CA GLU A 96 -11.97 -9.77 -5.39
C GLU A 96 -11.08 -10.25 -4.22
N ASP A 97 -9.76 -10.30 -4.41
CA ASP A 97 -8.85 -10.74 -3.35
C ASP A 97 -8.75 -9.67 -2.25
N ASP A 98 -8.60 -10.12 -1.01
CA ASP A 98 -8.12 -9.24 0.05
C ASP A 98 -6.63 -8.96 -0.13
N LEU A 99 -6.21 -7.74 0.19
CA LEU A 99 -4.78 -7.38 0.26
C LEU A 99 -4.39 -7.15 1.72
N TYR A 100 -3.54 -8.03 2.23
CA TYR A 100 -2.99 -7.94 3.57
C TYR A 100 -1.59 -7.38 3.54
N PHE A 101 -1.32 -6.37 4.37
CA PHE A 101 0.00 -5.77 4.56
C PHE A 101 0.34 -5.79 6.05
N GLY A 102 1.36 -6.56 6.42
CA GLY A 102 1.70 -6.82 7.83
C GLY A 102 3.19 -6.74 8.10
N TYR A 103 3.56 -6.11 9.21
CA TYR A 103 4.94 -6.04 9.69
C TYR A 103 5.27 -7.27 10.54
N THR A 104 6.44 -7.84 10.31
CA THR A 104 6.88 -9.06 11.01
C THR A 104 7.87 -8.80 12.14
N ALA A 105 8.45 -7.60 12.25
CA ALA A 105 9.37 -7.25 13.34
C ALA A 105 8.70 -7.37 14.72
N ALA A 106 9.41 -7.95 15.69
CA ALA A 106 8.91 -8.24 17.04
C ALA A 106 8.31 -7.02 17.76
N TYR A 107 8.86 -5.83 17.49
CA TYR A 107 8.49 -4.58 18.13
C TYR A 107 7.55 -3.69 17.28
N ALA A 108 7.08 -4.16 16.12
CA ALA A 108 6.26 -3.36 15.21
C ALA A 108 4.98 -2.81 15.88
N GLY A 109 4.28 -3.66 16.65
CA GLY A 109 3.09 -3.25 17.40
C GLY A 109 3.40 -2.19 18.47
N HIS A 110 4.54 -2.30 19.14
CA HIS A 110 4.97 -1.30 20.12
C HIS A 110 5.26 0.07 19.49
N GLN A 111 5.78 0.09 18.26
CA GLN A 111 6.00 1.35 17.52
C GLN A 111 4.68 1.95 17.04
N GLU A 112 3.79 1.12 16.49
CA GLU A 112 2.51 1.57 15.96
C GLU A 112 1.59 2.14 17.05
N TYR A 113 1.50 1.46 18.21
CA TYR A 113 0.58 1.81 19.30
C TYR A 113 1.22 2.54 20.47
N GLY A 114 2.55 2.69 20.48
CA GLY A 114 3.28 3.22 21.62
C GLY A 114 3.44 2.17 22.72
N ALA A 115 4.51 2.31 23.51
CA ALA A 115 4.82 1.41 24.62
C ALA A 115 5.76 2.09 25.62
N ASN A 116 5.71 1.68 26.89
CA ASN A 116 6.65 2.13 27.93
C ASN A 116 6.76 3.67 28.05
N GLY A 117 5.62 4.37 27.98
CA GLY A 117 5.57 5.84 28.05
C GLY A 117 5.98 6.56 26.76
N ARG A 118 6.39 5.83 25.70
CA ARG A 118 6.61 6.41 24.37
C ARG A 118 5.29 6.57 23.62
N PRO A 119 5.07 7.71 22.95
CA PRO A 119 3.88 7.91 22.13
C PRO A 119 3.86 6.98 20.93
N ALA A 120 2.65 6.74 20.42
CA ALA A 120 2.40 5.94 19.23
C ALA A 120 2.82 6.67 17.95
N ALA A 121 3.54 5.99 17.05
CA ALA A 121 3.89 6.53 15.74
C ALA A 121 2.66 6.61 14.80
N GLY A 122 1.84 5.55 14.80
CA GLY A 122 0.60 5.49 14.02
C GLY A 122 0.82 5.43 12.50
N PHE A 123 1.92 4.84 12.04
CA PHE A 123 2.27 4.77 10.62
C PHE A 123 1.36 3.82 9.82
N VAL A 124 0.79 2.79 10.46
CA VAL A 124 -0.17 1.89 9.79
C VAL A 124 -1.56 2.52 9.80
N ARG A 125 -2.10 2.82 10.98
CA ARG A 125 -3.52 3.21 11.11
C ARG A 125 -3.84 4.52 10.41
N LEU A 126 -2.91 5.46 10.36
CA LEU A 126 -3.15 6.76 9.73
C LEU A 126 -3.03 6.69 8.21
N ALA A 127 -2.10 5.90 7.68
CA ALA A 127 -2.05 5.60 6.25
C ALA A 127 -3.31 4.86 5.78
N ALA A 128 -3.80 3.91 6.58
CA ALA A 128 -5.06 3.22 6.30
C ALA A 128 -6.27 4.17 6.34
N GLN A 129 -6.31 5.12 7.28
CA GLN A 129 -7.37 6.15 7.32
C GLN A 129 -7.38 7.04 6.07
N ASN A 130 -6.23 7.20 5.41
CA ASN A 130 -6.11 7.96 4.16
C ASN A 130 -6.54 7.18 2.92
N TRP A 131 -7.04 5.94 3.05
CA TRP A 131 -7.55 5.15 1.91
C TRP A 131 -8.51 5.93 0.99
N PRO A 132 -9.56 6.63 1.49
CA PRO A 132 -10.44 7.40 0.61
C PRO A 132 -9.73 8.53 -0.15
N VAL A 133 -8.69 9.12 0.45
CA VAL A 133 -7.89 10.18 -0.18
C VAL A 133 -7.09 9.61 -1.36
N HIS A 134 -6.46 8.45 -1.17
CA HIS A 134 -5.70 7.77 -2.22
C HIS A 134 -6.61 7.30 -3.36
N VAL A 135 -7.76 6.70 -3.02
CA VAL A 135 -8.77 6.27 -4.01
C VAL A 135 -9.27 7.45 -4.84
N ASN A 136 -9.68 8.56 -4.20
CA ASN A 136 -10.16 9.74 -4.94
C ASN A 136 -9.08 10.30 -5.88
N ARG A 137 -7.85 10.41 -5.39
CA ARG A 137 -6.72 10.90 -6.19
C ARG A 137 -6.43 9.99 -7.38
N ASN A 138 -6.43 8.67 -7.18
CA ASN A 138 -6.13 7.72 -8.25
C ASN A 138 -7.30 7.54 -9.22
N ALA A 139 -8.54 7.65 -8.76
CA ALA A 139 -9.71 7.72 -9.63
C ALA A 139 -9.62 8.92 -10.59
N GLU A 140 -9.19 10.10 -10.11
CA GLU A 140 -8.98 11.25 -10.99
C GLU A 140 -7.85 11.04 -12.01
N LYS A 141 -6.74 10.41 -11.61
CA LYS A 141 -5.63 10.08 -12.52
C LYS A 141 -6.08 9.09 -13.60
N VAL A 142 -6.74 8.00 -13.20
CA VAL A 142 -7.23 6.95 -14.09
C VAL A 142 -8.30 7.49 -15.03
N ARG A 143 -9.25 8.29 -14.54
CA ARG A 143 -10.26 8.95 -15.39
C ARG A 143 -9.61 9.73 -16.52
N LYS A 144 -8.60 10.55 -16.22
CA LYS A 144 -7.85 11.31 -17.22
C LYS A 144 -7.08 10.40 -18.19
N ALA A 145 -6.44 9.33 -17.69
CA ALA A 145 -5.64 8.42 -18.50
C ALA A 145 -6.48 7.58 -19.48
N PHE A 146 -7.66 7.13 -19.06
CA PHE A 146 -8.55 6.28 -19.85
C PHE A 146 -9.56 7.06 -20.71
N GLY A 147 -9.65 8.38 -20.50
CA GLY A 147 -10.62 9.26 -21.17
C GLY A 147 -12.05 8.95 -20.78
N LEU A 148 -12.28 8.72 -19.48
CA LEU A 148 -13.58 8.45 -18.87
C LEU A 148 -14.25 9.71 -18.33
#